data_AF-M4BG31-F1
#
_entry.id   AF-M4BG31-F1
#
_cell.length_a   1.000
_cell.length_b   1.000
_cell.length_c   1.000
_cell.angle_alpha   90.00
_cell.angle_beta   90.00
_cell.angle_gamma   90.00
#
_symmetry.space_group_name_H-M   'P 1'
#
loop_
_entity.id
_entity.type
_entity.pdbx_description
1 polymer ?
#
loop_
_entity_poly.entity_id
_entity_poly.type
_entity_poly.pdbx_seq_one_letter_code
_entity_poly.pdbx_strand_id
1 'polypeptide(L)'
;MQLEAFVDAAFQAFLVPRSQPELFDGVERLFRGLREEIRRCGGENGPVLGVITNGNCEMDHLPRYFHHHVNFVVSAELVGAAKPTRAIFDAAVAHFPSSLGDRQHIVHVGDHYECDVEGAKRAGLRTIWVNAKWTKPDALTRADLSPEEAEQYAAADAIVKEVNAALLVVKCWNALAVTSE
;
A
#
# COMPACT_ATOMS: atom_id res chain seq x y z
N MET A 1 -3.37 1.32 -38.77
CA MET A 1 -1.93 1.15 -39.06
C MET A 1 -1.08 2.38 -38.75
N GLN A 2 -1.15 3.53 -39.46
CA GLN A 2 -0.31 4.69 -39.09
C GLN A 2 -0.86 5.48 -37.89
N LEU A 3 -2.19 5.70 -37.83
CA LEU A 3 -2.84 6.44 -36.74
C LEU A 3 -2.70 5.75 -35.38
N GLU A 4 -2.98 4.44 -35.31
CA GLU A 4 -2.80 3.65 -34.07
C GLU A 4 -1.36 3.73 -33.57
N ALA A 5 -0.37 3.55 -34.44
CA ALA A 5 1.04 3.68 -34.06
C ALA A 5 1.40 5.08 -33.53
N PHE A 6 0.81 6.15 -34.09
CA PHE A 6 1.01 7.51 -33.58
C PHE A 6 0.33 7.73 -32.23
N VAL A 7 -0.87 7.18 -32.04
CA VAL A 7 -1.61 7.24 -30.77
C VAL A 7 -0.84 6.49 -29.69
N ASP A 8 -0.40 5.26 -29.97
CA ASP A 8 0.39 4.44 -29.05
C ASP A 8 1.69 5.15 -28.66
N ALA A 9 2.42 5.71 -29.64
CA ALA A 9 3.64 6.46 -29.36
C ALA A 9 3.38 7.70 -28.49
N ALA A 10 2.28 8.42 -28.73
CA ALA A 10 1.90 9.58 -27.92
C ALA A 10 1.53 9.18 -26.48
N PHE A 11 0.80 8.07 -26.30
CA PHE A 11 0.50 7.53 -24.97
C PHE A 11 1.78 7.09 -24.25
N GLN A 12 2.69 6.38 -24.93
CA GLN A 12 3.96 5.94 -24.33
C GLN A 12 4.85 7.12 -23.91
N ALA A 13 4.86 8.21 -24.69
CA ALA A 13 5.58 9.44 -24.33
C ALA A 13 5.04 10.10 -23.04
N PHE A 14 3.79 9.83 -22.66
CA PHE A 14 3.19 10.28 -21.40
C PHE A 14 3.34 9.25 -20.27
N LEU A 15 3.08 7.97 -20.55
CA LEU A 15 3.05 6.89 -19.56
C LEU A 15 4.42 6.61 -18.96
N VAL A 16 5.49 6.63 -19.76
CA VAL A 16 6.84 6.33 -19.29
C VAL A 16 7.33 7.35 -18.24
N PRO A 17 7.34 8.68 -18.50
CA PRO A 17 7.77 9.64 -17.49
C PRO A 17 6.86 9.66 -16.25
N ARG A 18 5.55 9.49 -16.44
CA ARG A 18 4.58 9.45 -15.34
C ARG A 18 4.82 8.27 -14.39
N SER A 19 5.38 7.18 -14.90
CA SER A 19 5.67 5.96 -14.14
C SER A 19 7.08 5.94 -13.52
N GLN A 20 7.84 7.03 -13.65
CA GLN A 20 9.17 7.20 -13.06
C GLN A 20 9.15 8.24 -11.92
N PRO A 21 8.48 7.96 -10.79
CA PRO A 21 8.43 8.89 -9.67
C PRO A 21 9.82 9.03 -9.03
N GLU A 22 10.08 10.22 -8.49
CA GLU A 22 11.17 10.40 -7.54
C GLU A 22 10.86 9.60 -6.26
N LEU A 23 11.87 8.90 -5.76
CA LEU A 23 11.75 8.08 -4.57
C LEU A 23 11.85 8.95 -3.31
N PHE A 24 11.03 8.64 -2.30
CA PHE A 24 11.21 9.21 -0.97
C PHE A 24 12.54 8.77 -0.38
N ASP A 25 13.20 9.68 0.33
CA ASP A 25 14.40 9.37 1.09
C ASP A 25 14.13 8.21 2.06
N GLY A 26 15.01 7.21 2.06
CA GLY A 26 14.89 6.07 2.96
C GLY A 26 13.90 4.98 2.54
N VAL A 27 13.22 5.10 1.39
CA VAL A 27 12.33 4.06 0.86
C VAL A 27 13.03 2.69 0.76
N GLU A 28 14.34 2.69 0.50
CA GLU A 28 15.08 1.45 0.39
C GLU A 28 15.17 0.69 1.71
N ARG A 29 15.32 1.44 2.80
CA ARG A 29 15.32 0.91 4.16
C ARG A 29 13.94 0.39 4.53
N LEU A 30 12.89 1.11 4.12
CA LEU A 30 11.50 0.69 4.31
C LEU A 30 11.24 -0.67 3.65
N PHE A 31 11.51 -0.82 2.34
CA PHE A 31 11.26 -2.09 1.65
C PHE A 31 12.10 -3.24 2.18
N ARG A 32 13.38 -3.01 2.50
CA ARG A 32 14.20 -4.04 3.13
C ARG A 32 13.63 -4.46 4.48
N GLY A 33 13.28 -3.50 5.33
CA GLY A 33 12.72 -3.77 6.65
C GLY A 33 11.38 -4.51 6.60
N LEU A 34 10.46 -4.08 5.72
CA LEU A 34 9.17 -4.76 5.55
C LEU A 34 9.36 -6.21 5.11
N ARG A 35 10.29 -6.48 4.19
CA ARG A 35 10.60 -7.85 3.77
C ARG A 35 11.15 -8.71 4.88
N GLU A 36 12.02 -8.16 5.72
CA GLU A 36 12.56 -8.85 6.89
C GLU A 36 11.43 -9.20 7.88
N GLU A 37 10.54 -8.25 8.16
CA GLU A 37 9.39 -8.48 9.05
C GLU A 37 8.42 -9.52 8.49
N ILE A 38 8.05 -9.44 7.21
CA ILE A 38 7.15 -10.42 6.57
C ILE A 38 7.76 -11.83 6.61
N ARG A 39 9.08 -11.95 6.38
CA ARG A 39 9.77 -13.26 6.46
C ARG A 39 9.79 -13.84 7.87
N ARG A 40 9.95 -12.99 8.90
CA ARG A 40 9.97 -13.43 10.30
C ARG A 40 8.64 -14.04 10.75
N CYS A 41 7.52 -13.55 10.22
CA CYS A 41 6.18 -14.03 10.55
C CYS A 41 5.80 -15.38 9.90
N GLY A 42 6.77 -16.15 9.39
CA GLY A 42 6.52 -17.55 8.99
C GLY A 42 5.80 -17.74 7.66
N GLY A 43 5.88 -16.77 6.74
CA GLY A 43 5.38 -16.95 5.38
C GLY A 43 6.14 -18.07 4.66
N GLU A 44 5.58 -19.28 4.61
CA GLU A 44 6.08 -20.38 3.75
C GLU A 44 6.08 -19.96 2.27
N ASN A 45 5.21 -19.00 1.93
CA ASN A 45 5.18 -18.28 0.66
C ASN A 45 5.92 -16.94 0.80
N GLY A 46 6.77 -16.62 -0.17
CA GLY A 46 7.68 -15.47 -0.12
C GLY A 46 7.01 -14.11 0.16
N PRO A 47 7.79 -13.08 0.54
CA PRO A 47 7.23 -11.78 0.90
C PRO A 47 6.45 -11.17 -0.26
N VAL A 48 5.20 -10.77 0.03
CA VAL A 48 4.30 -10.15 -0.94
C VAL A 48 4.15 -8.66 -0.62
N LEU A 49 4.56 -7.82 -1.55
CA LEU A 49 4.35 -6.37 -1.53
C LEU A 49 3.77 -5.96 -2.88
N GLY A 50 2.69 -5.19 -2.87
CA GLY A 50 2.00 -4.74 -4.08
C GLY A 50 1.81 -3.24 -4.12
N VAL A 51 1.51 -2.72 -5.31
CA VAL A 51 1.13 -1.31 -5.54
C VAL A 51 -0.30 -1.26 -6.06
N ILE A 52 -1.12 -0.35 -5.51
CA ILE A 52 -2.48 -0.07 -5.98
C ILE A 52 -2.58 1.40 -6.39
N THR A 53 -2.94 1.67 -7.65
CA THR A 53 -3.04 3.05 -8.18
C THR A 53 -4.37 3.31 -8.92
N ASN A 54 -4.88 4.54 -8.76
CA ASN A 54 -6.03 5.02 -9.54
C ASN A 54 -5.66 5.47 -10.96
N GLY A 55 -4.37 5.68 -11.22
CA GLY A 55 -3.88 6.03 -12.56
C GLY A 55 -3.44 4.80 -13.34
N ASN A 56 -3.03 5.05 -14.58
CA ASN A 56 -2.30 4.09 -15.40
C ASN A 56 -0.88 3.94 -14.84
N CYS A 57 -0.47 2.71 -14.57
CA CYS A 57 0.89 2.36 -14.18
C CYS A 57 1.14 0.92 -14.63
N GLU A 58 2.26 0.72 -15.30
CA GLU A 58 2.73 -0.58 -15.71
C GLU A 58 3.99 -0.92 -14.92
N MET A 59 4.09 -2.18 -14.48
CA MET A 59 5.23 -2.63 -13.68
C MET A 59 6.56 -2.41 -14.42
N ASP A 60 6.58 -2.58 -15.75
CA ASP A 60 7.78 -2.43 -16.58
C ASP A 60 8.32 -0.99 -16.65
N HIS A 61 7.49 0.01 -16.31
CA HIS A 61 7.89 1.41 -16.31
C HIS A 61 8.32 1.93 -14.94
N LEU A 62 8.13 1.13 -13.87
CA LEU A 62 8.63 1.49 -12.56
C LEU A 62 10.17 1.50 -12.56
N PRO A 63 10.80 2.32 -11.70
CA PRO A 63 12.24 2.22 -11.50
C PRO A 63 12.65 0.79 -11.15
N ARG A 64 13.71 0.27 -11.79
CA ARG A 64 14.23 -1.11 -11.61
C ARG A 64 14.38 -1.52 -10.15
N TYR A 65 14.65 -0.56 -9.27
CA TYR A 65 14.66 -0.74 -7.83
C TYR A 65 13.38 -1.44 -7.32
N PHE A 66 12.19 -0.99 -7.73
CA PHE A 66 10.91 -1.59 -7.32
C PHE A 66 10.73 -3.03 -7.81
N HIS A 67 11.33 -3.42 -8.93
CA HIS A 67 11.12 -4.76 -9.50
C HIS A 67 11.67 -5.86 -8.58
N HIS A 68 12.67 -5.51 -7.77
CA HIS A 68 13.20 -6.40 -6.76
C HIS A 68 12.32 -6.49 -5.52
N HIS A 69 11.44 -5.49 -5.29
CA HIS A 69 10.70 -5.28 -4.05
C HIS A 69 9.20 -5.59 -4.13
N VAL A 70 8.58 -5.18 -5.23
CA VAL A 70 7.14 -5.26 -5.53
C VAL A 70 6.88 -6.51 -6.37
N ASN A 71 5.87 -7.28 -5.98
CA ASN A 71 5.47 -8.53 -6.61
C ASN A 71 4.37 -8.33 -7.66
N PHE A 72 3.56 -7.29 -7.51
CA PHE A 72 2.46 -6.99 -8.44
C PHE A 72 2.08 -5.50 -8.40
N VAL A 73 1.45 -5.03 -9.48
CA VAL A 73 0.83 -3.72 -9.58
C VAL A 73 -0.62 -3.90 -10.03
N VAL A 74 -1.56 -3.27 -9.31
CA VAL A 74 -2.97 -3.19 -9.68
C VAL A 74 -3.31 -1.75 -10.01
N SER A 75 -3.76 -1.50 -11.22
CA SER A 75 -4.22 -0.18 -11.67
C SER A 75 -5.73 -0.17 -11.87
N ALA A 76 -6.35 1.01 -11.72
CA ALA A 76 -7.77 1.18 -11.99
C ALA A 76 -8.14 0.86 -13.45
N GLU A 77 -7.22 1.11 -14.38
CA GLU A 77 -7.35 0.74 -15.80
C GLU A 77 -7.47 -0.78 -15.96
N LEU A 78 -6.59 -1.55 -15.31
CA LEU A 78 -6.59 -3.02 -15.40
C LEU A 78 -7.87 -3.62 -14.82
N VAL A 79 -8.38 -3.07 -13.72
CA VAL A 79 -9.55 -3.59 -13.01
C VAL A 79 -10.88 -3.04 -13.55
N GLY A 80 -10.84 -1.87 -14.21
CA GLY A 80 -12.05 -1.11 -14.58
C GLY A 80 -12.72 -0.41 -13.39
N ALA A 81 -12.06 -0.35 -12.24
CA ALA A 81 -12.56 0.29 -11.02
C ALA A 81 -11.42 0.93 -10.24
N ALA A 82 -11.62 2.17 -9.79
CA ALA A 82 -10.65 2.92 -9.00
C ALA A 82 -10.95 2.81 -7.49
N LYS A 83 -9.93 3.05 -6.66
CA LYS A 83 -10.12 3.35 -5.23
C LYS A 83 -11.09 4.55 -5.11
N PRO A 84 -12.05 4.53 -4.18
CA PRO A 84 -12.16 3.62 -3.03
C PRO A 84 -13.02 2.36 -3.27
N THR A 85 -13.31 1.99 -4.52
CA THR A 85 -14.16 0.84 -4.83
C THR A 85 -13.53 -0.46 -4.34
N ARG A 86 -14.31 -1.33 -3.69
CA ARG A 86 -13.82 -2.61 -3.15
C ARG A 86 -13.14 -3.50 -4.21
N ALA A 87 -13.59 -3.44 -5.47
CA ALA A 87 -13.10 -4.28 -6.55
C ALA A 87 -11.58 -4.18 -6.78
N ILE A 88 -10.99 -2.99 -6.65
CA ILE A 88 -9.53 -2.84 -6.85
C ILE A 88 -8.72 -3.47 -5.72
N PHE A 89 -9.24 -3.40 -4.49
CA PHE A 89 -8.64 -4.07 -3.33
C PHE A 89 -8.82 -5.58 -3.41
N ASP A 90 -9.98 -6.05 -3.87
CA ASP A 90 -10.22 -7.48 -4.11
C ASP A 90 -9.25 -8.06 -5.16
N ALA A 91 -9.00 -7.31 -6.24
CA ALA A 91 -8.00 -7.67 -7.25
C ALA A 91 -6.59 -7.77 -6.64
N ALA A 92 -6.20 -6.82 -5.79
CA ALA A 92 -4.92 -6.87 -5.10
C ALA A 92 -4.80 -8.05 -4.10
N VAL A 93 -5.86 -8.33 -3.34
CA VAL A 93 -5.92 -9.46 -2.40
C VAL A 93 -5.75 -10.80 -3.12
N ALA A 94 -6.21 -10.92 -4.37
CA ALA A 94 -6.08 -12.14 -5.16
C ALA A 94 -4.63 -12.54 -5.49
N HIS A 95 -3.66 -11.63 -5.35
CA HIS A 95 -2.23 -11.93 -5.51
C HIS A 95 -1.58 -12.53 -4.25
N PHE A 96 -2.27 -12.50 -3.10
CA PHE A 96 -1.79 -13.12 -1.87
C PHE A 96 -2.14 -14.61 -1.84
N PRO A 97 -1.34 -15.45 -1.16
CA PRO A 97 -1.63 -16.87 -1.06
C PRO A 97 -2.96 -17.10 -0.32
N SER A 98 -3.76 -18.07 -0.79
CA SER A 98 -5.02 -18.44 -0.15
C SER A 98 -4.86 -18.91 1.31
N SER A 99 -3.66 -19.32 1.70
CA SER A 99 -3.30 -19.72 3.06
C SER A 99 -3.17 -18.55 4.05
N LEU A 100 -3.18 -17.29 3.58
CA LEU A 100 -3.05 -16.11 4.45
C LEU A 100 -4.19 -15.99 5.48
N GLY A 101 -5.35 -16.60 5.18
CA GLY A 101 -6.52 -16.61 6.06
C GLY A 101 -7.25 -15.27 6.04
N ASP A 102 -7.15 -14.50 7.12
CA ASP A 102 -7.88 -13.24 7.29
C ASP A 102 -7.23 -12.09 6.49
N ARG A 103 -8.08 -11.28 5.83
CA ARG A 103 -7.69 -10.04 5.17
C ARG A 103 -7.09 -9.00 6.14
N GLN A 104 -7.37 -9.10 7.44
CA GLN A 104 -6.74 -8.29 8.47
C GLN A 104 -5.22 -8.52 8.57
N HIS A 105 -4.67 -9.59 7.98
CA HIS A 105 -3.22 -9.79 7.85
C HIS A 105 -2.60 -8.98 6.69
N ILE A 106 -3.41 -8.33 5.87
CA ILE A 106 -2.97 -7.46 4.77
C ILE A 106 -3.09 -6.00 5.22
N VAL A 107 -2.02 -5.25 5.02
CA VAL A 107 -1.96 -3.81 5.34
C VAL A 107 -1.93 -3.01 4.05
N HIS A 108 -2.86 -2.07 3.90
CA HIS A 108 -2.81 -1.04 2.87
C HIS A 108 -2.23 0.26 3.46
N VAL A 109 -1.30 0.88 2.72
CA VAL A 109 -0.65 2.14 3.11
C VAL A 109 -0.91 3.16 2.01
N GLY A 110 -1.43 4.33 2.37
CA GLY A 110 -1.65 5.41 1.41
C GLY A 110 -1.93 6.75 2.09
N ASP A 111 -1.95 7.80 1.28
CA ASP A 111 -1.98 9.19 1.73
C ASP A 111 -3.38 9.82 1.63
N HIS A 112 -4.24 9.30 0.77
CA HIS A 112 -5.58 9.82 0.57
C HIS A 112 -6.60 9.07 1.45
N TYR A 113 -7.14 9.75 2.47
CA TYR A 113 -7.98 9.11 3.48
C TYR A 113 -9.18 8.34 2.87
N GLU A 114 -9.97 8.98 2.01
CA GLU A 114 -11.17 8.33 1.43
C GLU A 114 -10.81 7.16 0.50
N CYS A 115 -9.84 7.38 -0.40
CA CYS A 115 -9.41 6.41 -1.41
C CYS A 115 -8.65 5.24 -0.80
N ASP A 116 -7.59 5.52 -0.05
CA ASP A 116 -6.61 4.53 0.40
C ASP A 116 -6.94 3.93 1.75
N VAL A 117 -7.55 4.70 2.65
CA VAL A 117 -7.78 4.27 4.04
C VAL A 117 -9.19 3.73 4.15
N GLU A 118 -10.21 4.52 3.85
CA GLU A 118 -11.59 4.04 3.95
C GLU A 118 -11.90 2.94 2.94
N GLY A 119 -11.44 3.09 1.69
CA GLY A 119 -11.59 2.07 0.66
C GLY A 119 -11.00 0.71 1.08
N ALA A 120 -9.76 0.72 1.56
CA ALA A 120 -9.09 -0.49 2.03
C ALA A 120 -9.74 -1.08 3.28
N LYS A 121 -10.15 -0.22 4.24
CA LYS A 121 -10.82 -0.67 5.45
C LYS A 121 -12.14 -1.36 5.14
N ARG A 122 -12.96 -0.79 4.23
CA ARG A 122 -14.20 -1.43 3.75
C ARG A 122 -13.96 -2.74 3.00
N ALA A 123 -12.78 -2.90 2.39
CA ALA A 123 -12.35 -4.16 1.78
C ALA A 123 -11.88 -5.21 2.81
N GLY A 124 -11.81 -4.86 4.10
CA GLY A 124 -11.40 -5.75 5.18
C GLY A 124 -9.90 -5.78 5.44
N LEU A 125 -9.14 -4.81 4.91
CA LEU A 125 -7.70 -4.69 5.14
C LEU A 125 -7.43 -3.87 6.41
N ARG A 126 -6.23 -4.03 6.99
CA ARG A 126 -5.70 -3.06 7.94
C ARG A 126 -5.11 -1.86 7.20
N THR A 127 -5.07 -0.71 7.85
CA THR A 127 -4.73 0.54 7.16
C THR A 127 -3.71 1.38 7.93
N ILE A 128 -2.78 1.96 7.18
CA ILE A 128 -1.87 2.99 7.68
C ILE A 128 -2.11 4.24 6.84
N TRP A 129 -2.58 5.30 7.49
CA TRP A 129 -2.73 6.59 6.83
C TRP A 129 -1.44 7.40 6.93
N VAL A 130 -0.84 7.71 5.78
CA VAL A 130 0.31 8.61 5.69
C VAL A 130 -0.20 10.03 5.51
N ASN A 131 -0.08 10.85 6.55
CA ASN A 131 -0.57 12.22 6.56
C ASN A 131 0.52 13.19 7.01
N ALA A 132 1.22 13.80 6.05
CA ALA A 132 2.24 14.80 6.32
C ALA A 132 1.71 16.05 7.06
N LYS A 133 0.38 16.29 7.05
CA LYS A 133 -0.26 17.39 7.79
C LYS A 133 -0.62 17.01 9.22
N TRP A 134 -0.37 15.77 9.63
CA TRP A 134 -0.62 15.31 10.99
C TRP A 134 0.27 16.08 11.98
N THR A 135 -0.34 16.75 12.95
CA THR A 135 0.36 17.66 13.87
C THR A 135 0.82 16.99 15.16
N LYS A 136 0.25 15.83 15.51
CA LYS A 136 0.56 15.07 16.72
C LYS A 136 1.69 14.06 16.48
N PRO A 137 2.21 13.36 17.51
CA PRO A 137 3.08 12.21 17.28
C PRO A 137 2.42 11.16 16.38
N ASP A 138 3.24 10.33 15.73
CA ASP A 138 2.73 9.18 14.96
C ASP A 138 1.95 8.26 15.90
N ALA A 139 0.74 7.90 15.49
CA ALA A 139 -0.12 6.94 16.17
C ALA A 139 0.11 5.57 15.53
N LEU A 140 0.86 4.70 16.22
CA LEU A 140 1.20 3.38 15.69
C LEU A 140 0.05 2.39 15.85
N THR A 141 -0.87 2.67 16.77
CA THR A 141 -2.09 1.90 17.01
C THR A 141 -3.27 2.83 17.26
N ARG A 142 -4.49 2.28 17.20
CA ARG A 142 -5.70 3.02 17.60
C ARG A 142 -5.69 3.48 19.06
N ALA A 143 -4.90 2.84 19.93
CA ALA A 143 -4.78 3.24 21.33
C ALA A 143 -3.97 4.53 21.52
N ASP A 144 -3.20 4.94 20.51
CA ASP A 144 -2.41 6.18 20.54
C ASP A 144 -3.26 7.42 20.15
N LEU A 145 -4.49 7.21 19.66
CA LEU A 145 -5.42 8.26 19.25
C LEU A 145 -6.32 8.69 20.41
N SER A 146 -6.71 9.98 20.46
CA SER A 146 -7.80 10.40 21.36
C SER A 146 -9.13 9.77 20.92
N PRO A 147 -10.14 9.66 21.81
CA PRO A 147 -11.45 9.14 21.44
C PRO A 147 -12.08 9.86 20.24
N GLU A 148 -11.96 11.19 20.20
CA GLU A 148 -12.48 12.02 19.10
C GLU A 148 -11.76 11.72 17.78
N GLU A 149 -10.44 11.48 17.83
CA GLU A 149 -9.65 11.15 16.64
C GLU A 149 -9.92 9.73 16.16
N ALA A 150 -10.08 8.79 17.09
CA ALA A 150 -10.41 7.40 16.77
C ALA A 150 -11.79 7.29 16.13
N GLU A 151 -12.72 8.20 16.46
CA GLU A 151 -14.03 8.35 15.83
C GLU A 151 -13.92 9.06 14.48
N GLN A 152 -13.26 10.22 14.42
CA GLN A 152 -13.09 10.98 13.19
C GLN A 152 -12.36 10.19 12.10
N TYR A 153 -11.31 9.47 12.48
CA TYR A 153 -10.47 8.66 11.61
C TYR A 153 -10.70 7.17 11.85
N ALA A 154 -11.96 6.76 11.95
CA ALA A 154 -12.37 5.38 12.25
C ALA A 154 -11.77 4.34 11.31
N ALA A 155 -11.45 4.72 10.06
CA ALA A 155 -10.88 3.80 9.09
C ALA A 155 -9.36 3.62 9.22
N ALA A 156 -8.66 4.47 9.95
CA ALA A 156 -7.22 4.38 10.16
C ALA A 156 -6.89 3.50 11.37
N ASP A 157 -6.10 2.44 11.16
CA ASP A 157 -5.56 1.64 12.26
C ASP A 157 -4.26 2.24 12.84
N ALA A 158 -3.56 3.04 12.03
CA ALA A 158 -2.41 3.86 12.39
C ALA A 158 -2.39 5.14 11.54
N ILE A 159 -1.80 6.21 12.09
CA ILE A 159 -1.58 7.49 11.40
C ILE A 159 -0.12 7.87 11.57
N VAL A 160 0.58 8.05 10.45
CA VAL A 160 2.00 8.42 10.44
C VAL A 160 2.24 9.62 9.55
N LYS A 161 3.23 10.46 9.86
CA LYS A 161 3.58 11.61 9.03
C LYS A 161 4.27 11.21 7.73
N GLU A 162 5.16 10.22 7.83
CA GLU A 162 6.07 9.82 6.77
C GLU A 162 5.89 8.34 6.44
N VAL A 163 6.00 7.98 5.17
CA VAL A 163 5.83 6.59 4.71
C VAL A 163 6.82 5.62 5.37
N ASN A 164 8.02 6.10 5.71
CA ASN A 164 9.05 5.29 6.38
C ASN A 164 8.62 4.79 7.76
N ALA A 165 7.71 5.50 8.45
CA ALA A 165 7.18 5.09 9.75
C ALA A 165 6.21 3.90 9.64
N ALA A 166 5.73 3.54 8.44
CA ALA A 166 4.94 2.32 8.24
C ALA A 166 5.67 1.05 8.71
N LEU A 167 7.00 1.02 8.61
CA LEU A 167 7.81 -0.08 9.16
C LEU A 167 7.69 -0.19 10.69
N LEU A 168 7.63 0.95 11.39
CA LEU A 168 7.50 0.98 12.85
C LEU A 168 6.11 0.48 13.27
N VAL A 169 5.08 0.88 12.52
CA VAL A 169 3.70 0.39 12.72
C VAL A 169 3.65 -1.13 12.57
N VAL A 170 4.16 -1.67 11.46
CA VAL A 170 4.16 -3.12 11.22
C VAL A 170 4.91 -3.88 12.31
N LYS A 171 6.09 -3.39 12.72
CA LYS A 171 6.85 -3.98 13.84
C LYS A 171 6.08 -3.97 15.15
N CYS A 172 5.43 -2.85 15.47
CA CYS A 172 4.60 -2.71 16.66
C CYS A 172 3.44 -3.72 16.63
N TRP A 173 2.72 -3.81 15.51
CA TRP A 173 1.60 -4.75 15.37
C TRP A 173 2.04 -6.21 15.47
N ASN A 174 3.16 -6.57 14.85
CA ASN A 174 3.72 -7.92 14.96
C ASN A 174 4.11 -8.25 16.41
N ALA A 175 4.77 -7.31 17.11
CA ALA A 175 5.15 -7.51 18.51
C ALA A 175 3.94 -7.70 19.43
N LEU A 176 2.88 -6.90 19.22
CA LEU A 176 1.63 -7.01 19.99
C LEU A 176 0.90 -8.33 19.73
N ALA A 177 0.94 -8.84 18.50
CA ALA A 177 0.36 -10.14 18.15
C ALA A 177 1.05 -11.29 18.92
N VAL A 178 2.39 -11.29 19.00
CA VAL A 178 3.14 -12.31 19.75
C VAL A 178 2.84 -12.29 21.25
N THR A 179 2.56 -11.13 21.83
CA THR A 179 2.22 -11.02 23.27
C THR A 179 0.78 -11.37 23.61
N SER A 180 -0.08 -11.52 22.60
CA SER A 180 -1.52 -11.80 22.78
C SER A 180 -1.87 -13.28 22.62
N GLU A 181 -0.89 -14.12 22.26
CA GLU A 181 -0.96 -15.59 22.23
C GLU A 181 -0.38 -16.21 23.51
#